data_AF-A0A1A9EXG4-F1
#
_entry.id   AF-A0A1A9EXG4-F1
#
_cell.length_a   1.000
_cell.length_b   1.000
_cell.length_c   1.000
_cell.angle_alpha   90.00
_cell.angle_beta   90.00
_cell.angle_gamma   90.00
#
_symmetry.space_group_name_H-M   'P 1'
#
loop_
_entity.id
_entity.type
_entity.pdbx_description
1 polymer ?
#
loop_
_entity_poly.entity_id
_entity_poly.type
_entity_poly.pdbx_seq_one_letter_code
_entity_poly.pdbx_strand_id
1 'polypeptide(L)'
;MKLLNTYDDEDEAEAATSKLVGEKRLASERDATVVIYNLFGIPSWGNFHRLGMYNLGELKDLLGRRTSWQPADLARHAEILSTLQIVAKNYSIEVPSHWL
;
A
#
# COMPACT_ATOMS: atom_id res chain seq x y z
N MET A 1 9.63 -5.32 11.30
CA MET A 1 8.59 -5.53 10.26
C MET A 1 7.18 -5.36 10.84
N LYS A 2 6.18 -4.98 10.02
CA LYS A 2 4.74 -4.96 10.38
C LYS A 2 3.97 -5.84 9.39
N LEU A 3 2.78 -6.31 9.76
CA LEU A 3 1.85 -6.96 8.82
C LEU A 3 1.44 -5.92 7.77
N LEU A 4 1.67 -6.20 6.49
CA LEU A 4 1.33 -5.31 5.39
C LEU A 4 0.05 -5.74 4.68
N ASN A 5 -0.14 -7.05 4.48
CA ASN A 5 -1.35 -7.62 3.92
C ASN A 5 -1.57 -9.07 4.37
N THR A 6 -2.78 -9.56 4.14
CA THR A 6 -3.14 -10.98 4.28
C THR A 6 -3.76 -11.45 2.97
N TYR A 7 -3.32 -12.62 2.51
CA TYR A 7 -3.81 -13.30 1.32
C TYR A 7 -4.46 -14.63 1.70
N ASP A 8 -5.40 -15.11 0.90
CA ASP A 8 -6.00 -16.45 1.00
C ASP A 8 -5.39 -17.43 -0.02
N ASP A 9 -4.70 -16.92 -1.03
CA ASP A 9 -3.97 -17.69 -2.04
C ASP A 9 -2.44 -17.61 -1.85
N GLU A 10 -1.77 -18.76 -1.96
CA GLU A 10 -0.31 -18.88 -1.76
C GLU A 10 0.48 -18.21 -2.88
N ASP A 11 0.06 -18.44 -4.13
CA ASP A 11 0.76 -17.91 -5.31
C ASP A 11 0.67 -16.38 -5.34
N GLU A 12 -0.48 -15.80 -4.99
CA GLU A 12 -0.63 -14.36 -4.81
C GLU A 12 0.28 -13.80 -3.71
N ALA A 13 0.36 -14.50 -2.58
CA ALA A 13 1.16 -14.07 -1.44
C ALA A 13 2.66 -14.13 -1.73
N GLU A 14 3.13 -15.17 -2.42
CA GLU A 14 4.51 -15.31 -2.89
C GLU A 14 4.83 -14.26 -3.95
N ALA A 15 3.92 -14.03 -4.91
CA ALA A 15 4.06 -12.98 -5.91
C ALA A 15 4.16 -11.59 -5.26
N ALA A 16 3.35 -11.31 -4.24
CA ALA A 16 3.43 -10.07 -3.46
C ALA A 16 4.75 -9.95 -2.68
N THR A 17 5.20 -11.04 -2.05
CA THR A 17 6.47 -11.10 -1.31
C THR A 17 7.66 -10.79 -2.21
N SER A 18 7.69 -11.36 -3.42
CA SER A 18 8.78 -11.14 -4.39
C SER A 18 8.97 -9.66 -4.75
N LYS A 19 7.89 -8.87 -4.78
CA LYS A 19 7.89 -7.44 -5.12
C LYS A 19 8.46 -6.56 -3.99
N LEU A 20 8.42 -7.01 -2.73
CA LEU A 20 8.84 -6.18 -1.60
C LEU A 20 10.36 -5.98 -1.54
N VAL A 21 10.76 -4.77 -1.12
CA VAL A 21 12.16 -4.39 -0.88
C VAL A 21 12.43 -4.29 0.62
N GLY A 22 13.60 -4.79 1.04
CA GLY A 22 14.04 -4.82 2.43
C GLY A 22 13.60 -6.09 3.17
N GLU A 23 13.65 -6.04 4.50
CA GLU A 23 13.24 -7.15 5.37
C GLU A 23 11.76 -7.50 5.14
N LYS A 24 11.51 -8.78 4.86
CA LYS A 24 10.18 -9.32 4.57
C LYS A 24 10.06 -10.76 5.06
N ARG A 25 8.85 -11.16 5.41
CA ARG A 25 8.53 -12.50 5.88
C ARG A 25 7.10 -12.85 5.49
N LEU A 26 6.92 -13.97 4.81
CA LEU A 26 5.62 -14.57 4.58
C LEU A 26 5.38 -15.65 5.66
N ALA A 27 4.21 -15.64 6.29
CA ALA A 27 3.84 -16.63 7.29
C ALA A 27 2.45 -17.17 6.99
N SER A 28 2.34 -18.49 6.84
CA SER A 28 1.06 -19.18 6.77
C SER A 28 0.45 -19.35 8.16
N GLU A 29 -0.83 -19.04 8.30
CA GLU A 29 -1.63 -19.31 9.50
C GLU A 29 -2.83 -20.16 9.10
N ARG A 30 -3.10 -21.23 9.86
CA ARG A 30 -4.23 -22.12 9.60
C ARG A 30 -5.25 -21.98 10.71
N ASP A 31 -6.45 -21.51 10.37
CA ASP A 31 -7.62 -21.55 11.24
C ASP A 31 -8.65 -22.53 10.67
N ALA A 32 -8.89 -23.61 11.41
CA ALA A 32 -9.70 -24.75 10.98
C ALA A 32 -9.36 -25.25 9.56
N THR A 33 -10.17 -24.89 8.56
CA THR A 33 -10.07 -25.32 7.15
C THR A 33 -9.48 -24.28 6.22
N VAL A 34 -9.16 -23.08 6.72
CA VAL A 34 -8.63 -21.97 5.91
C VAL A 34 -7.16 -21.77 6.25
N VAL A 35 -6.33 -21.67 5.21
CA VAL A 35 -4.96 -21.18 5.33
C VAL A 35 -4.95 -19.75 4.82
N ILE A 36 -4.41 -18.84 5.62
CA ILE A 36 -4.13 -17.47 5.21
C ILE A 36 -2.63 -17.24 5.21
N TYR A 37 -2.18 -16.31 4.39
CA TYR A 37 -0.79 -15.96 4.22
C TYR A 37 -0.57 -14.51 4.62
N ASN A 38 0.00 -14.32 5.80
CA ASN A 38 0.31 -13.02 6.38
C ASN A 38 1.66 -12.52 5.86
N LEU A 39 1.63 -11.46 5.05
CA LEU A 39 2.82 -10.83 4.50
C LEU A 39 3.30 -9.71 5.43
N PHE A 40 4.42 -9.95 6.09
CA PHE A 40 5.13 -8.96 6.89
C PHE A 40 6.25 -8.30 6.09
N GLY A 41 6.46 -7.00 6.31
CA GLY A 41 7.56 -6.27 5.68
C GLY A 41 7.85 -4.93 6.33
N ILE A 42 8.75 -4.17 5.72
CA ILE A 42 9.01 -2.77 6.07
C ILE A 42 7.88 -1.91 5.51
N PRO A 43 7.10 -1.20 6.36
CA PRO A 43 6.11 -0.25 5.89
C PRO A 43 6.81 0.90 5.18
N SER A 44 6.51 1.09 3.91
CA SER A 44 6.98 2.23 3.14
C SER A 44 6.02 2.47 1.99
N TRP A 45 5.91 3.71 1.53
CA TRP A 45 5.09 4.01 0.37
C TRP A 45 5.52 3.25 -0.88
N GLY A 46 6.82 3.01 -1.04
CA GLY A 46 7.34 2.19 -2.13
C GLY A 46 6.85 0.74 -2.06
N ASN A 47 6.80 0.14 -0.86
CA ASN A 47 6.28 -1.22 -0.69
C ASN A 47 4.76 -1.26 -0.87
N PHE A 48 4.02 -0.30 -0.30
CA PHE A 48 2.57 -0.20 -0.52
C PHE A 48 2.20 -0.02 -1.99
N HIS A 49 2.95 0.80 -2.75
CA HIS A 49 2.75 0.96 -4.19
C HIS A 49 3.01 -0.35 -4.95
N ARG A 50 4.08 -1.09 -4.60
CA ARG A 50 4.39 -2.40 -5.21
C ARG A 50 3.35 -3.48 -4.90
N LEU A 51 2.66 -3.35 -3.77
CA LEU A 51 1.50 -4.18 -3.40
C LEU A 51 0.18 -3.70 -4.03
N GLY A 52 0.18 -2.59 -4.78
CA GLY A 52 -1.05 -2.04 -5.38
C GLY A 52 -1.99 -1.41 -4.35
N MET A 53 -1.50 -1.02 -3.18
CA MET A 53 -2.32 -0.55 -2.07
C MET A 53 -2.56 0.96 -2.08
N TYR A 54 -3.64 1.35 -1.39
CA TYR A 54 -3.98 2.72 -1.01
C TYR A 54 -4.04 3.72 -2.18
N ASN A 55 -4.41 3.26 -3.37
CA ASN A 55 -4.53 4.06 -4.59
C ASN A 55 -3.24 4.82 -4.95
N LEU A 56 -2.06 4.32 -4.57
CA LEU A 56 -0.79 4.99 -4.84
C LEU A 56 -0.44 5.03 -6.34
N GLY A 57 -0.91 4.06 -7.13
CA GLY A 57 -0.80 4.11 -8.59
C GLY A 57 -1.60 5.27 -9.18
N GLU A 58 -2.86 5.42 -8.74
CA GLU A 58 -3.72 6.54 -9.15
C GLU A 58 -3.15 7.88 -8.69
N LEU A 59 -2.62 7.96 -7.47
CA LEU A 59 -1.97 9.17 -6.97
C LEU A 59 -0.79 9.58 -7.85
N LYS A 60 0.03 8.63 -8.28
CA LYS A 60 1.16 8.90 -9.18
C LYS A 60 0.68 9.50 -10.49
N ASP A 61 -0.37 8.92 -11.08
CA ASP A 61 -0.93 9.42 -12.34
C ASP A 61 -1.57 10.80 -12.17
N LEU A 62 -2.29 11.04 -11.07
CA LEU A 62 -2.84 12.34 -10.72
C LEU A 62 -1.75 13.40 -10.58
N LEU A 63 -0.70 13.13 -9.80
CA LEU A 63 0.41 14.05 -9.60
C LEU A 63 1.16 14.33 -10.92
N GLY A 64 1.24 13.35 -11.82
CA GLY A 64 1.83 13.52 -13.16
C GLY A 64 1.10 14.53 -14.05
N ARG A 65 -0.20 14.78 -13.79
CA ARG A 65 -1.03 15.75 -14.52
C ARG A 65 -1.49 16.92 -13.65
N ARG A 66 -0.72 17.27 -12.61
CA ARG A 66 -1.04 18.34 -11.64
C ARG A 66 -1.31 19.70 -12.27
N THR A 67 -0.65 20.02 -13.38
CA THR A 67 -0.84 21.29 -14.09
C THR A 67 -2.18 21.42 -14.80
N SER A 68 -2.89 20.31 -15.02
CA SER A 68 -4.17 20.27 -15.74
C SER A 68 -5.33 19.77 -14.89
N TRP A 69 -5.18 19.80 -13.57
CA TRP A 69 -6.20 19.30 -12.65
C TRP A 69 -7.54 20.00 -12.83
N GLN A 70 -8.57 19.19 -12.95
CA GLN A 70 -9.96 19.61 -12.89
C GLN A 70 -10.46 19.54 -11.44
N PRO A 71 -11.62 20.16 -11.13
CA PRO A 71 -12.22 20.06 -9.80
C PRO A 71 -12.40 18.61 -9.30
N ALA A 72 -12.68 17.67 -10.21
CA ALA A 72 -12.76 16.24 -9.90
C ALA A 72 -11.40 15.64 -9.48
N ASP A 73 -10.31 16.08 -10.10
CA ASP A 73 -8.96 15.61 -9.75
C ASP A 73 -8.54 16.12 -8.36
N LEU A 74 -8.87 17.38 -8.04
CA LEU A 74 -8.65 17.95 -6.71
C LEU A 74 -9.44 17.20 -5.62
N ALA A 75 -10.71 16.91 -5.88
CA ALA A 75 -11.53 16.12 -4.97
C ALA A 75 -10.94 14.71 -4.76
N ARG A 76 -10.56 14.04 -5.86
CA ARG A 76 -9.98 12.70 -5.79
C ARG A 76 -8.62 12.66 -5.09
N HIS A 77 -7.78 13.65 -5.35
CA HIS A 77 -6.50 13.82 -4.66
C HIS A 77 -6.69 13.99 -3.14
N ALA A 78 -7.66 14.81 -2.71
CA ALA A 78 -7.97 15.01 -1.31
C ALA A 78 -8.49 13.73 -0.60
N GLU A 79 -9.31 12.92 -1.28
CA GLU A 79 -9.76 11.61 -0.78
C GLU A 79 -8.60 10.65 -0.56
N ILE A 80 -7.70 10.54 -1.56
CA ILE A 80 -6.52 9.69 -1.47
C ILE A 80 -5.63 10.18 -0.32
N LEU A 81 -5.31 11.47 -0.24
CA LEU A 81 -4.49 12.02 0.83
C LEU A 81 -5.07 11.78 2.22
N SER A 82 -6.40 11.91 2.39
CA SER A 82 -7.07 11.62 3.66
C SER A 82 -6.85 10.17 4.10
N THR A 83 -6.93 9.23 3.16
CA THR A 83 -6.62 7.81 3.41
C THR A 83 -5.14 7.63 3.78
N LEU A 84 -4.23 8.25 3.02
CA LEU A 84 -2.79 8.15 3.26
C LEU A 84 -2.38 8.74 4.62
N GLN A 85 -3.04 9.79 5.11
CA GLN A 85 -2.78 10.32 6.45
C GLN A 85 -3.13 9.33 7.57
N ILE A 86 -4.19 8.54 7.40
CA ILE A 86 -4.56 7.49 8.35
C ILE A 86 -3.53 6.36 8.31
N VAL A 87 -3.18 5.90 7.11
CA VAL A 87 -2.16 4.84 6.90
C VAL A 87 -0.80 5.28 7.47
N ALA A 88 -0.40 6.52 7.22
CA ALA A 88 0.81 7.14 7.75
C ALA A 88 0.89 7.03 9.28
N LYS A 89 -0.19 7.36 9.99
CA LYS A 89 -0.27 7.23 11.45
C LYS A 89 -0.19 5.76 11.90
N ASN A 90 -0.95 4.87 11.28
CA ASN A 90 -0.99 3.44 11.64
C ASN A 90 0.40 2.77 11.48
N TYR A 91 1.11 3.13 10.42
CA TYR A 91 2.42 2.57 10.12
C TYR A 91 3.59 3.40 10.67
N SER A 92 3.33 4.59 11.20
CA SER A 92 4.33 5.54 11.72
C SER A 92 5.33 5.97 10.65
N ILE A 93 4.81 6.29 9.45
CA ILE A 93 5.56 6.81 8.30
C ILE A 93 5.01 8.18 7.91
N GLU A 94 5.81 9.02 7.25
CA GLU A 94 5.39 10.38 6.86
C GLU A 94 4.89 10.42 5.41
N VAL A 95 3.82 11.17 5.15
CA VAL A 95 3.39 11.47 3.77
C VAL A 95 4.36 12.50 3.18
N PRO A 96 4.98 12.24 2.00
CA PRO A 96 5.89 13.19 1.38
C PRO A 96 5.23 14.53 1.06
N SER A 97 5.90 15.64 1.40
CA SER A 97 5.36 17.00 1.21
C SER A 97 5.04 17.33 -0.25
N HIS A 98 5.77 16.77 -1.21
CA HIS A 98 5.53 16.98 -2.64
C HIS A 98 4.25 16.28 -3.15
N TRP A 99 3.59 15.44 -2.34
CA TRP A 99 2.28 14.87 -2.64
C TRP A 99 1.13 15.75 -2.17
N LEU A 100 1.41 16.75 -1.34
CA LEU A 100 0.44 17.70 -0.80
C LEU A 100 0.18 18.84 -1.79
#